data_AF-A0A6A3J1H4-F1
#
_entry.id   AF-A0A6A3J1H4-F1
#
_cell.length_a   1.000
_cell.length_b   1.000
_cell.length_c   1.000
_cell.angle_alpha   90.00
_cell.angle_beta   90.00
_cell.angle_gamma   90.00
#
_symmetry.space_group_name_H-M   'P 1'
#
loop_
_entity.id
_entity.type
_entity.pdbx_description
1 polymer ?
#
loop_
_entity_poly.entity_id
_entity_poly.type
_entity_poly.pdbx_seq_one_letter_code
_entity_poly.pdbx_strand_id
1 'polypeptide(L)' 'MDIGHWTCVHNGEYFDSMGEGPPTKYGISKYNEFQYQSAHGDYCGIWCVLWLFAKQHKQQQLLKPFHNLNMVVL' A
#
# COMPACT_ATOMS: atom_id res chain seq x y z
N MET A 1 -21.41 -2.00 -9.35
CA MET A 1 -20.04 -1.66 -9.79
C MET A 1 -19.19 -1.88 -8.57
N ASP A 2 -18.65 -3.08 -8.45
CA ASP A 2 -18.01 -3.50 -7.20
C ASP A 2 -16.63 -2.85 -7.14
N ILE A 3 -16.40 -2.09 -6.08
CA ILE A 3 -15.11 -1.48 -5.82
C ILE A 3 -14.21 -2.62 -5.33
N GLY A 4 -13.44 -3.22 -6.24
CA GLY A 4 -12.65 -4.42 -5.94
C GLY A 4 -11.39 -4.17 -5.12
N HIS A 5 -10.85 -2.93 -5.12
CA HIS A 5 -9.57 -2.62 -4.46
C HIS A 5 -9.35 -1.12 -4.29
N TRP A 6 -8.80 -0.70 -3.15
CA TRP A 6 -8.43 0.69 -2.86
C TRP A 6 -6.91 0.85 -2.84
N THR A 7 -6.46 1.93 -3.46
CA THR A 7 -5.04 2.34 -3.56
C THR A 7 -4.97 3.84 -3.29
N CYS A 8 -3.81 4.37 -2.91
CA CYS A 8 -3.65 5.81 -2.74
C CYS A 8 -2.32 6.36 -3.27
N VAL A 9 -2.27 7.67 -3.47
CA VAL A 9 -1.08 8.38 -3.95
C VAL A 9 -0.83 9.59 -3.06
N HIS A 10 0.43 9.83 -2.71
CA HIS A 10 0.86 11.05 -2.03
C HIS A 10 2.22 11.51 -2.53
N ASN A 11 2.32 12.77 -2.97
CA ASN A 11 3.57 13.38 -3.48
C ASN A 11 4.30 12.53 -4.52
N GLY A 12 3.56 11.96 -5.49
CA GLY A 12 4.12 11.13 -6.56
C GLY A 12 4.60 9.75 -6.11
N GLU A 13 4.25 9.31 -4.91
CA GLU A 13 4.46 7.95 -4.42
C GLU A 13 3.12 7.21 -4.39
N TYR A 14 3.07 6.04 -5.02
CA TYR A 14 1.91 5.16 -5.06
C TYR A 14 1.98 4.12 -3.95
N PHE A 15 0.81 3.80 -3.37
CA PHE A 15 0.65 2.79 -2.36
C PHE A 15 -0.44 1.81 -2.75
N ASP A 16 -0.06 0.53 -2.73
CA ASP A 16 -0.94 -0.61 -2.74
C ASP A 16 -0.62 -1.47 -1.52
N SER A 17 -1.63 -1.82 -0.73
CA SER A 17 -1.49 -2.67 0.44
C SER A 17 -1.05 -4.10 0.12
N MET A 18 -1.14 -4.51 -1.14
CA MET A 18 -0.65 -5.78 -1.66
C MET A 18 0.82 -5.72 -2.11
N GLY A 19 1.43 -4.53 -2.17
CA GLY A 19 2.78 -4.34 -2.72
C GLY A 19 2.83 -4.28 -4.25
N GLU A 20 1.67 -4.21 -4.91
CA GLU A 20 1.58 -4.16 -6.37
C GLU A 20 1.96 -2.78 -6.93
N GLY A 21 2.52 -2.77 -8.14
CA GLY A 21 2.89 -1.54 -8.85
C GLY A 21 1.67 -0.77 -9.37
N PRO A 22 1.81 0.56 -9.58
CA PRO A 22 0.74 1.38 -10.15
C PRO A 22 0.44 1.00 -11.61
N PRO A 23 -0.81 1.17 -12.07
CA PRO A 23 -1.12 1.13 -13.50
C PRO A 23 -0.27 2.14 -14.29
N THR A 24 0.27 1.72 -15.44
CA THR A 24 1.16 2.56 -16.27
C THR A 24 0.54 3.92 -16.64
N LYS A 25 -0.78 3.97 -16.79
CA LYS A 25 -1.55 5.20 -17.07
C LYS A 25 -1.39 6.32 -16.04
N TYR A 26 -0.95 6.02 -14.81
CA TYR A 26 -0.74 7.03 -13.77
C TYR A 26 0.63 7.73 -13.90
N GLY A 27 1.56 7.19 -14.68
CA GLY A 27 2.88 7.81 -14.86
C GLY A 27 3.71 7.89 -13.57
N ILE A 28 3.35 7.11 -12.54
CA ILE A 28 4.04 7.03 -11.26
C ILE A 28 4.91 5.78 -11.28
N SER A 29 6.19 5.91 -10.94
CA SER A 29 7.12 4.77 -10.85
C SER A 29 7.53 4.45 -9.41
N LYS A 30 7.29 5.37 -8.46
CA LYS A 30 7.69 5.20 -7.07
C LYS A 30 6.59 4.48 -6.29
N TYR A 31 6.87 3.25 -5.86
CA TYR A 31 6.04 2.45 -4.96
C TYR A 31 6.94 1.53 -4.12
N ASN A 32 6.35 0.67 -3.30
CA ASN A 32 7.07 -0.35 -2.54
C ASN A 32 6.36 -1.70 -2.65
N GLU A 33 7.13 -2.79 -2.63
CA GLU A 33 6.63 -4.17 -2.81
C GLU A 33 6.25 -4.85 -1.49
N PHE A 34 6.07 -4.07 -0.42
CA PHE A 34 5.72 -4.60 0.88
C PHE A 34 4.23 -4.94 0.91
N GLN A 35 3.93 -6.21 1.15
CA GLN A 35 2.56 -6.67 1.29
C GLN A 35 2.13 -6.53 2.76
N TYR A 36 1.24 -5.58 3.03
CA TYR A 36 0.67 -5.32 4.35
C TYR A 36 -0.56 -6.18 4.63
N GLN A 37 -1.33 -6.55 3.59
CA GLN A 37 -2.57 -7.28 3.73
C GLN A 37 -2.56 -8.64 3.03
N SER A 38 -3.39 -9.57 3.51
CA SER A 38 -3.63 -10.85 2.85
C SER A 38 -4.30 -10.66 1.48
N ALA A 39 -4.00 -11.54 0.53
CA ALA A 39 -4.69 -11.62 -0.77
C ALA A 39 -6.19 -11.91 -0.67
N HIS A 40 -6.68 -12.34 0.50
CA HIS A 40 -8.08 -12.67 0.74
C HIS A 40 -8.77 -11.69 1.71
N GLY A 41 -8.14 -10.53 2.00
CA GLY A 41 -8.65 -9.56 2.97
C GLY A 41 -9.24 -8.31 2.34
N ASP A 42 -10.37 -7.83 2.89
CA ASP A 42 -11.08 -6.62 2.44
C ASP A 42 -10.64 -5.35 3.21
N TYR A 43 -9.34 -5.18 3.44
CA TYR A 43 -8.78 -4.11 4.28
C TYR A 43 -8.00 -3.04 3.50
N CYS A 44 -8.00 -3.06 2.18
CA CYS A 44 -7.16 -2.18 1.35
C CYS A 44 -7.41 -0.68 1.63
N GLY A 45 -8.67 -0.32 1.89
CA GLY A 45 -9.04 1.05 2.24
C GLY A 45 -8.44 1.52 3.57
N ILE A 46 -8.46 0.69 4.62
CA ILE A 46 -7.92 1.10 5.92
C ILE A 46 -6.39 1.24 5.88
N TRP A 47 -5.71 0.39 5.10
CA TRP A 47 -4.28 0.52 4.84
C TRP A 47 -3.94 1.80 4.10
N CYS A 48 -4.75 2.18 3.10
CA CYS A 48 -4.59 3.46 2.41
C CYS A 48 -4.66 4.65 3.37
N VAL A 49 -5.63 4.64 4.29
CA VAL A 49 -5.81 5.71 5.28
C VAL A 49 -4.63 5.77 6.25
N LEU A 50 -4.18 4.62 6.78
CA LEU A 50 -3.01 4.57 7.67
C LEU A 50 -1.74 5.06 6.97
N TRP A 51 -1.51 4.63 5.72
CA TRP A 51 -0.33 5.05 4.96
C TRP A 51 -0.35 6.55 4.65
N LEU A 52 -1.51 7.10 4.25
CA LEU A 52 -1.67 8.54 4.03
C LEU A 52 -1.38 9.33 5.29
N PHE A 53 -1.96 8.93 6.42
CA PHE A 53 -1.70 9.54 7.72
C PHE A 53 -0.21 9.53 8.06
N ALA A 54 0.45 8.36 7.93
CA ALA A 54 1.87 8.23 8.21
C ALA A 54 2.74 9.13 7.32
N LYS A 55 2.40 9.29 6.03
CA LYS A 55 3.13 10.18 5.12
C LYS A 55 2.88 11.66 5.40
N GLN A 56 1.61 12.07 5.52
CA GLN A 56 1.22 13.47 5.72
C GLN A 56 1.74 14.04 7.05
N HIS A 57 1.79 13.22 8.09
CA HIS A 57 2.22 13.63 9.43
C HIS A 57 3.68 13.27 9.76
N LYS A 58 4.45 12.77 8.78
CA LYS A 58 5.84 12.33 8.95
C LYS A 58 5.99 11.29 10.08
N GLN A 59 5.03 10.36 10.16
CA GLN A 59 4.97 9.27 11.14
C GLN A 59 5.28 7.90 10.51
N GLN A 60 6.26 7.81 9.60
CA GLN A 60 6.58 6.57 8.88
C GLN A 60 7.01 5.42 9.81
N GLN A 61 7.44 5.74 11.05
CA GLN A 61 7.74 4.72 12.05
C GLN A 61 6.54 3.87 12.44
N LEU A 62 5.30 4.34 12.23
CA LEU A 62 4.09 3.55 12.44
C LEU A 62 4.05 2.32 11.53
N LEU A 63 4.68 2.38 10.36
CA LEU A 63 4.70 1.28 9.39
C LEU A 63 5.83 0.26 9.64
N LYS A 64 6.82 0.59 10.49
CA LYS A 64 8.00 -0.26 10.73
C LYS A 64 7.73 -1.57 11.47
N PRO A 65 6.78 -1.66 12.43
CA PRO A 65 6.52 -2.90 13.15
C PRO A 65 5.76 -3.95 12.34
N PHE A 66 5.21 -3.60 11.18
CA PHE A 66 4.52 -4.58 10.34
C PHE A 66 5.52 -5.52 9.67
N HIS A 67 5.08 -6.75 9.41
CA HIS A 67 5.86 -7.76 8.72
C HIS A 67 5.39 -7.91 7.28
N ASN A 68 6.34 -8.06 6.35
CA ASN A 68 6.03 -8.25 4.95
C ASN A 68 5.39 -9.62 4.77
N LEU A 69 4.17 -9.68 4.24
CA LEU A 69 3.49 -10.95 3.96
C LEU A 69 3.95 -11.59 2.66
N ASN A 70 4.66 -10.85 1.81
CA ASN A 70 5.32 -11.36 0.62
C ASN A 70 6.62 -12.09 1.01
N MET A 71 6.52 -13.02 1.96
CA MET A 71 7.60 -13.94 2.28
C MET A 71 7.58 -15.00 1.20
N VAL A 72 8.67 -15.10 0.42
CA VAL A 72 8.94 -16.30 -0.35
C VAL A 72 8.95 -17.44 0.67
N VAL A 73 7.94 -18.31 0.62
CA VAL A 73 7.97 -19.58 1.34
C VAL A 73 9.09 -20.38 0.66
N LEU A 74 10.26 -20.39 1.29
CA LEU A 74 11.33 -21.33 0.97
C LEU A 74 10.93 -22.74 1.41
#